data_AF-A0A4Y5P613-F1
#
_entry.id   AF-A0A4Y5P613-F1
#
_cell.length_a   1.000
_cell.length_b   1.000
_cell.length_c   1.000
_cell.angle_alpha   90.00
_cell.angle_beta   90.00
_cell.angle_gamma   90.00
#
_symmetry.space_group_name_H-M   'P 1'
#
loop_
_entity.id
_entity.type
_entity.pdbx_description
1 polymer ?
#
loop_
_entity_poly.entity_id
_entity_poly.type
_entity_poly.pdbx_seq_one_letter_code
_entity_poly.pdbx_strand_id
1 'polypeptide(L)' 'MAVPKKRTSKSKTKIRRNLWKEKAKEKSLKAMSLAKSILTNRSKSFYYEIKTK' A
#
# COMPACT_ATOMS: atom_id res chain seq x y z
N MET A 1 -8.03 -5.56 -34.55
CA MET A 1 -7.80 -5.45 -33.09
C MET A 1 -8.76 -6.38 -32.37
N ALA A 2 -8.33 -7.01 -31.26
CA ALA A 2 -9.21 -7.89 -30.49
C ALA A 2 -10.24 -7.07 -29.71
N VAL A 3 -11.52 -7.46 -29.78
CA VAL A 3 -12.62 -6.81 -29.06
C VAL A 3 -13.30 -7.79 -28.12
N PRO A 4 -13.72 -7.37 -26.91
CA PRO A 4 -14.41 -8.25 -25.99
C PRO A 4 -15.80 -8.58 -26.54
N LYS A 5 -16.09 -9.87 -26.73
CA LYS A 5 -17.39 -10.32 -27.22
C LYS A 5 -18.54 -10.05 -26.23
N LYS A 6 -18.23 -10.05 -24.93
CA LYS A 6 -19.17 -9.80 -23.82
C LYS A 6 -18.49 -9.01 -22.71
N ARG A 7 -19.28 -8.25 -21.95
CA ARG A 7 -18.80 -7.55 -20.75
C ARG A 7 -18.37 -8.54 -19.67
N THR A 8 -17.39 -8.15 -18.86
CA THR A 8 -17.07 -8.87 -17.63
C THR A 8 -18.23 -8.78 -16.64
N SER A 9 -18.45 -9.86 -15.88
CA SER A 9 -19.45 -9.84 -14.81
C SER A 9 -19.08 -8.82 -13.73
N LYS A 10 -20.08 -8.35 -12.98
CA LYS A 10 -19.86 -7.41 -11.86
C LYS A 10 -18.89 -7.99 -10.83
N SER A 11 -19.02 -9.28 -10.50
CA SER A 11 -18.15 -10.00 -9.57
C SER A 11 -16.69 -9.99 -10.01
N LYS A 12 -16.40 -10.42 -11.25
CA LYS A 12 -15.02 -10.43 -11.80
C LYS A 12 -14.39 -9.04 -11.81
N THR A 13 -15.19 -8.01 -12.10
CA THR A 13 -14.73 -6.62 -12.08
C THR A 13 -14.40 -6.16 -10.65
N LYS A 14 -15.22 -6.52 -9.65
CA LYS A 14 -14.98 -6.19 -8.23
C LYS A 14 -13.74 -6.88 -7.69
N ILE A 15 -13.54 -8.16 -8.01
CA ILE A 15 -12.35 -8.93 -7.61
C ILE A 15 -11.07 -8.23 -8.10
N ARG A 16 -11.00 -7.85 -9.38
CA ARG A 16 -9.84 -7.14 -9.93
C ARG A 16 -9.56 -5.81 -9.23
N ARG A 17 -10.60 -5.04 -8.89
CA ARG A 17 -10.46 -3.79 -8.13
C ARG A 17 -9.98 -4.04 -6.70
N ASN A 18 -10.47 -5.09 -6.04
CA ASN A 18 -10.05 -5.45 -4.70
C ASN A 18 -8.56 -5.84 -4.67
N LEU A 19 -8.09 -6.62 -5.64
CA LEU A 19 -6.66 -6.95 -5.76
C LEU A 19 -5.78 -5.71 -5.92
N TRP A 20 -6.25 -4.69 -6.62
CA TRP A 20 -5.53 -3.41 -6.71
C TRP A 20 -5.51 -2.65 -5.38
N LYS A 21 -6.62 -2.66 -4.62
CA LYS A 21 -6.72 -2.04 -3.29
C LYS A 21 -5.88 -2.76 -2.22
N GLU A 22 -5.77 -4.08 -2.29
CA GLU A 22 -5.00 -4.86 -1.31
C GLU A 22 -3.51 -4.48 -1.33
N LYS A 23 -2.95 -4.16 -2.50
CA LYS A 23 -1.57 -3.65 -2.62
C LYS A 23 -1.36 -2.37 -1.82
N ALA A 24 -2.33 -1.47 -1.79
CA ALA A 24 -2.24 -0.23 -1.01
C ALA A 24 -2.27 -0.52 0.50
N LYS A 25 -3.10 -1.48 0.93
CA LYS A 25 -3.16 -1.93 2.32
C LYS A 25 -1.83 -2.51 2.81
N GLU A 26 -1.18 -3.35 2.01
CA GLU A 26 0.16 -3.87 2.34
C GLU A 26 1.20 -2.75 2.54
N LYS A 27 1.19 -1.75 1.65
CA LYS A 27 2.08 -0.58 1.76
C LYS A 27 1.77 0.25 3.02
N SER A 28 0.49 0.44 3.34
CA SER A 28 0.06 1.13 4.55
C SER A 28 0.56 0.45 5.82
N LEU A 29 0.51 -0.88 5.89
CA LEU A 29 1.00 -1.63 7.06
C LEU A 29 2.51 -1.46 7.25
N LYS A 30 3.28 -1.54 6.16
CA LYS A 30 4.74 -1.33 6.19
C LYS A 30 5.09 0.11 6.61
N ALA A 31 4.39 1.10 6.06
CA ALA A 31 4.59 2.51 6.41
C ALA A 31 4.28 2.78 7.88
N MET A 32 3.20 2.21 8.42
CA MET A 32 2.84 2.35 9.84
C MET A 32 3.89 1.72 10.77
N SER A 33 4.37 0.53 10.43
CA SER A 33 5.45 -0.12 11.19
C SER A 33 6.73 0.74 11.20
N LEU A 34 7.09 1.30 10.03
CA LEU A 34 8.24 2.19 9.91
C LEU A 34 8.07 3.47 10.73
N ALA A 35 6.91 4.12 10.68
CA ALA A 35 6.63 5.32 11.46
C ALA A 35 6.79 5.07 12.97
N LYS A 36 6.25 3.95 13.48
CA LYS A 36 6.45 3.57 14.89
C LYS A 36 7.92 3.38 15.24
N SER A 37 8.70 2.74 14.36
CA SER A 37 10.13 2.57 14.57
C SER A 37 10.88 3.91 14.66
N ILE A 38 10.57 4.85 13.75
CA ILE A 38 11.15 6.20 13.74
C ILE A 38 10.82 6.95 15.04
N LEU A 39 9.55 6.92 15.49
CA LEU A 39 9.13 7.62 16.71
C LEU A 39 9.87 7.15 17.96
N THR A 40 10.30 5.88 18.03
CA THR A 40 11.05 5.39 19.19
C THR A 40 12.51 5.84 19.23
N ASN A 41 13.07 6.30 18.10
CA ASN A 41 14.47 6.71 17.92
C ASN A 41 15.52 5.68 18.42
N ARG A 42 15.14 4.41 18.56
CA ARG A 42 16.03 3.32 19.01
C ARG A 42 16.77 2.66 17.84
N SER A 43 16.23 2.79 16.62
CA SER A 43 16.82 2.19 15.43
C SER A 43 18.00 3.02 14.95
N LYS A 44 19.17 2.39 14.81
CA LYS A 44 20.40 3.03 14.29
C LYS A 44 20.60 2.83 12.78
N SER A 45 19.73 2.06 12.13
CA SER A 45 19.88 1.67 10.72
C SER A 45 19.23 2.64 9.73
N PHE A 46 18.33 3.52 10.18
CA PHE A 46 17.61 4.47 9.33
C PHE A 46 17.70 5.87 9.95
N TYR A 47 18.22 6.83 9.19
CA TYR A 47 18.36 8.21 9.62
C TYR A 47 17.22 9.05 9.04
N TYR A 48 16.48 9.72 9.91
CA TYR A 48 15.45 10.69 9.52
C TYR A 48 15.71 11.98 10.27
N GLU A 49 15.80 13.11 9.56
CA GLU A 49 16.04 14.43 10.16
C GLU A 49 14.79 14.84 10.96
N ILE A 50 14.85 14.71 12.28
CA ILE A 50 13.85 15.29 13.16
C ILE A 50 14.27 16.75 13.35
N LYS A 51 13.66 17.67 12.60
CA LYS A 51 13.80 19.10 12.90
C LYS A 51 13.13 19.38 14.24
N THR A 52 13.91 19.31 15.30
CA THR A 52 13.53 19.88 16.59
C THR A 52 13.57 21.40 16.44
N LYS A 53 12.44 22.04 16.71
CA LYS A 53 12.31 23.50 16.70
C LYS A 53 13.09 24.11 17.85
#